data_AF-A0A7S0R1W7-F1
#
_entry.id   AF-A0A7S0R1W7-F1
#
_cell.length_a   1.000
_cell.length_b   1.000
_cell.length_c   1.000
_cell.angle_alpha   90.00
_cell.angle_beta   90.00
_cell.angle_gamma   90.00
#
_symmetry.space_group_name_H-M   'P 1'
#
loop_
_entity.id
_entity.type
_entity.pdbx_description
1 polymer ?
#
loop_
_entity_poly.entity_id
_entity_poly.type
_entity_poly.pdbx_seq_one_letter_code
_entity_poly.pdbx_strand_id
1 'polypeptide(L)'
;MAPKSPPLFKPFRALGYITDNVPFAIQRRGKETFVTVSVGKAWQVYNTGKLTLVLVGPQFKGSVRALAVKGDLTFAAVGKDVVECKRVHRSGVYGGVHSAPIVSLLVLGDMLLTLGADGKLAAWRIGSYAKPEA
;
A
#
# COMPACT_ATOMS: atom_id res chain seq x y z
N MET A 1 -8.33 35.64 12.38
CA MET A 1 -8.24 34.28 12.96
C MET A 1 -6.76 34.00 13.21
N ALA A 2 -6.33 33.90 14.47
CA ALA A 2 -4.91 33.73 14.80
C ALA A 2 -4.39 32.36 14.32
N PRO A 3 -3.13 32.25 13.87
CA PRO A 3 -2.56 30.97 13.45
C PRO A 3 -2.52 29.99 14.63
N LYS A 4 -3.06 28.79 14.42
CA LYS A 4 -3.07 27.73 15.43
C LYS A 4 -1.64 27.32 15.72
N SER A 5 -1.22 27.38 16.98
CA SER A 5 0.10 26.93 17.41
C SER A 5 0.30 25.45 17.03
N PRO A 6 1.47 25.06 16.49
CA PRO A 6 1.72 23.69 16.10
C PRO A 6 1.65 22.77 17.34
N PRO A 7 1.08 21.56 17.21
CA PRO A 7 0.97 20.64 18.33
C PRO A 7 2.36 20.18 18.80
N LEU A 8 2.53 20.07 20.12
CA LEU A 8 3.78 19.61 20.75
C LEU A 8 4.10 18.14 20.42
N PHE A 9 3.07 17.30 20.33
CA PHE A 9 3.22 15.88 20.00
C PHE A 9 2.78 15.61 18.56
N LYS A 10 3.58 14.82 17.85
CA LYS A 10 3.26 14.27 16.54
C LYS A 10 3.27 12.75 16.59
N PRO A 11 2.34 12.07 15.91
CA PRO A 11 2.34 10.62 15.83
C PRO A 11 3.62 10.12 15.15
N PHE A 12 4.20 9.05 15.69
CA PHE A 12 5.36 8.37 15.11
C PHE A 12 4.96 7.00 14.54
N ARG A 13 4.86 5.97 15.41
CA ARG A 13 4.28 4.66 15.05
C ARG A 13 3.81 3.89 16.29
N ALA A 14 2.84 3.01 16.11
CA ALA A 14 2.47 2.02 17.12
C ALA A 14 3.55 0.91 17.20
N LEU A 15 3.80 0.41 18.40
CA LEU A 15 4.70 -0.73 18.67
C LEU A 15 3.86 -1.95 19.09
N GLY A 16 4.38 -3.15 18.84
CA GLY A 16 3.69 -4.40 19.17
C GLY A 16 2.57 -4.81 18.20
N TYR A 17 2.28 -4.00 17.18
CA TYR A 17 1.30 -4.32 16.13
C TYR A 17 2.02 -4.85 14.89
N ILE A 18 1.83 -6.14 14.59
CA ILE A 18 2.58 -6.86 13.55
C ILE A 18 1.79 -6.92 12.24
N THR A 19 0.55 -7.42 12.29
CA THR A 19 -0.35 -7.51 11.12
C THR A 19 -1.80 -7.38 11.56
N ASP A 20 -2.69 -7.04 10.64
CA ASP A 20 -4.14 -7.12 10.78
C ASP A 20 -4.73 -8.22 9.87
N ASN A 21 -6.03 -8.13 9.55
CA ASN A 21 -6.77 -9.09 8.73
C ASN A 21 -6.60 -8.90 7.21
N VAL A 22 -5.84 -7.88 6.77
CA VAL A 22 -5.52 -7.71 5.34
C VAL A 22 -4.49 -8.76 4.93
N PRO A 23 -4.74 -9.54 3.86
CA PRO A 23 -3.77 -10.50 3.37
C PRO A 23 -2.43 -9.86 3.04
N PHE A 24 -1.34 -10.51 3.46
CA PHE A 24 0.01 -10.04 3.22
C PHE A 24 0.45 -10.28 1.78
N ALA A 25 1.35 -9.44 1.28
CA ALA A 25 1.94 -9.58 -0.05
C ALA A 25 3.37 -10.12 0.03
N ILE A 26 3.73 -11.09 -0.82
CA ILE A 26 5.05 -11.73 -0.85
C ILE A 26 5.87 -11.18 -2.01
N GLN A 27 7.13 -10.81 -1.76
CA GLN A 27 8.11 -10.48 -2.78
C GLN A 27 9.36 -11.34 -2.59
N ARG A 28 9.76 -12.09 -3.62
CA ARG A 28 11.05 -12.77 -3.67
C ARG A 28 12.09 -11.92 -4.40
N ARG A 29 13.30 -11.80 -3.86
CA ARG A 29 14.46 -11.15 -4.50
C ARG A 29 15.66 -12.09 -4.41
N GLY A 30 15.92 -12.81 -5.50
CA GLY A 30 16.94 -13.86 -5.51
C GLY A 30 16.63 -14.96 -4.49
N LYS A 31 17.49 -15.09 -3.48
CA LYS A 31 17.34 -16.06 -2.38
C LYS A 31 16.54 -15.51 -1.19
N GLU A 32 16.34 -14.20 -1.12
CA GLU A 32 15.61 -13.57 -0.03
C GLU A 32 14.11 -13.51 -0.34
N THR A 33 13.29 -13.69 0.69
CA THR A 33 11.85 -13.52 0.62
C THR A 33 11.42 -12.45 1.63
N PHE A 34 10.53 -11.58 1.19
CA PHE A 34 9.99 -10.48 1.97
C PHE A 34 8.48 -10.61 2.04
N VAL A 35 7.91 -10.24 3.18
CA VAL A 35 6.47 -10.19 3.41
C VAL A 35 6.09 -8.77 3.78
N THR A 36 5.12 -8.22 3.07
CA THR A 36 4.53 -6.91 3.34
C THR A 36 3.17 -7.09 3.98
N VAL A 37 3.00 -6.56 5.20
CA VAL A 37 1.78 -6.69 6.00
C VAL A 37 1.15 -5.32 6.23
N SER A 38 -0.16 -5.31 6.45
CA SER A 38 -0.89 -4.12 6.87
C SER A 38 -0.84 -3.97 8.39
N VAL A 39 -0.76 -2.73 8.84
CA VAL A 39 -0.85 -2.35 10.27
C VAL A 39 -1.90 -1.25 10.46
N GLY A 40 -3.08 -1.45 9.88
CA GLY A 40 -4.16 -0.48 9.85
C GLY A 40 -3.92 0.62 8.81
N LYS A 41 -3.38 1.77 9.22
CA LYS A 41 -3.19 2.94 8.34
C LYS A 41 -1.79 3.03 7.72
N ALA A 42 -0.99 1.99 7.84
CA ALA A 42 0.35 1.90 7.25
C ALA A 42 0.62 0.43 6.90
N TRP A 43 1.78 0.16 6.31
CA TRP A 43 2.26 -1.19 6.04
C TRP A 43 3.68 -1.36 6.60
N GLN A 44 4.11 -2.60 6.78
CA GLN A 44 5.45 -2.98 7.22
C GLN A 44 6.00 -4.08 6.33
N VAL A 45 7.32 -4.09 6.11
CA VAL A 45 8.00 -5.14 5.34
C VAL A 45 8.95 -5.89 6.24
N TYR A 46 8.85 -7.21 6.23
CA TYR A 46 9.70 -8.12 6.97
C TYR A 46 10.53 -8.97 6.01
N ASN A 47 11.81 -9.18 6.30
CA ASN A 47 12.58 -10.26 5.69
C ASN A 47 12.20 -11.58 6.38
N THR A 48 11.86 -12.62 5.62
CA THR A 48 11.33 -13.86 6.20
C THR A 48 12.40 -14.81 6.76
N GLY A 49 13.70 -14.56 6.53
CA GLY A 49 14.77 -15.39 7.06
C GLY A 49 14.93 -15.28 8.57
N LYS A 50 14.66 -14.08 9.13
CA LYS A 50 14.70 -13.81 10.59
C LYS A 50 13.49 -13.02 11.10
N LEU A 51 12.50 -12.75 10.25
CA LEU A 51 11.38 -11.84 10.53
C LEU A 51 11.86 -10.44 10.97
N THR A 52 12.98 -9.98 10.41
CA THR A 52 13.50 -8.64 10.69
C THR A 52 12.63 -7.60 9.98
N LEU A 53 12.13 -6.61 10.73
CA LEU A 53 11.44 -5.45 10.16
C LEU A 53 12.44 -4.61 9.35
N VAL A 54 12.28 -4.59 8.02
CA VAL A 54 13.21 -3.89 7.12
C VAL A 54 12.69 -2.52 6.68
N LEU A 55 11.38 -2.35 6.53
CA LEU A 55 10.76 -1.07 6.13
C LEU A 55 9.44 -0.83 6.85
N VAL A 56 9.15 0.44 7.12
CA VAL A 56 7.85 0.90 7.64
C VAL A 56 7.31 1.95 6.68
N GLY A 57 6.11 1.72 6.17
CA GLY A 57 5.43 2.61 5.24
C GLY A 57 4.90 3.89 5.87
N PRO A 58 4.51 4.88 5.05
CA PRO A 58 3.95 6.13 5.54
C PRO A 58 2.53 5.95 6.09
N GLN A 59 2.11 6.84 6.99
CA GLN A 59 0.76 6.83 7.56
C GLN A 59 -0.28 7.43 6.60
N PHE A 60 -1.25 6.64 6.18
CA PHE A 60 -2.36 7.04 5.30
C PHE A 60 -3.52 7.67 6.07
N LYS A 61 -4.40 8.37 5.35
CA LYS A 61 -5.62 8.96 5.92
C LYS A 61 -6.68 7.89 6.26
N GLY A 62 -6.71 6.79 5.51
CA GLY A 62 -7.59 5.64 5.72
C GLY A 62 -6.80 4.35 5.98
N SER A 63 -7.52 3.28 6.34
CA SER A 63 -6.92 1.96 6.52
C SER A 63 -6.58 1.32 5.18
N VAL A 64 -5.47 0.58 5.16
CA VAL A 64 -5.09 -0.32 4.07
C VAL A 64 -6.14 -1.42 3.97
N ARG A 65 -6.54 -1.77 2.76
CA ARG A 65 -7.56 -2.80 2.48
C ARG A 65 -7.04 -3.98 1.66
N ALA A 66 -6.01 -3.73 0.86
CA ALA A 66 -5.33 -4.73 0.05
C ALA A 66 -3.91 -4.27 -0.22
N LEU A 67 -3.00 -5.22 -0.40
CA LEU A 67 -1.59 -5.00 -0.65
C LEU A 67 -1.15 -5.77 -1.90
N ALA A 68 -0.29 -5.15 -2.70
CA ALA A 68 0.49 -5.84 -3.72
C ALA A 68 1.90 -5.26 -3.77
N VAL A 69 2.85 -6.00 -4.33
CA VAL A 69 4.28 -5.63 -4.34
C VAL A 69 4.92 -5.97 -5.67
N LYS A 70 5.90 -5.15 -6.08
CA LYS A 70 6.76 -5.43 -7.23
C LYS A 70 8.14 -4.80 -7.02
N GLY A 71 9.15 -5.63 -6.76
CA GLY A 71 10.51 -5.13 -6.54
C GLY A 71 10.58 -4.21 -5.32
N ASP A 72 10.87 -2.92 -5.53
CA ASP A 72 10.89 -1.90 -4.48
C ASP A 72 9.57 -1.12 -4.34
N LEU A 73 8.54 -1.48 -5.12
CA LEU A 73 7.22 -0.86 -5.09
C LEU A 73 6.28 -1.62 -4.16
N THR A 74 5.59 -0.87 -3.32
CA THR A 74 4.45 -1.34 -2.51
C THR A 74 3.21 -0.58 -2.94
N PHE A 75 2.15 -1.32 -3.24
CA PHE A 75 0.85 -0.80 -3.61
C PHE A 75 -0.11 -1.06 -2.45
N ALA A 76 -0.69 0.00 -1.90
CA ALA A 76 -1.64 -0.09 -0.80
C ALA A 76 -2.98 0.51 -1.23
N ALA A 77 -4.03 -0.32 -1.26
CA ALA A 77 -5.39 0.16 -1.48
C ALA A 77 -5.90 0.86 -0.22
N VAL A 78 -6.32 2.12 -0.35
CA VAL A 78 -6.85 2.95 0.73
C VAL A 78 -8.15 3.59 0.25
N GLY A 79 -9.28 3.06 0.72
CA GLY A 79 -10.58 3.46 0.17
C GLY A 79 -10.70 3.04 -1.29
N LYS A 80 -10.97 4.00 -2.18
CA LYS A 80 -11.17 3.78 -3.62
C LYS A 80 -9.92 3.98 -4.49
N ASP A 81 -8.80 4.34 -3.86
CA ASP A 81 -7.55 4.66 -4.54
C ASP A 81 -6.44 3.70 -4.08
N VAL A 82 -5.39 3.59 -4.90
CA VAL A 82 -4.16 2.85 -4.56
C VAL A 82 -3.02 3.83 -4.42
N VAL A 83 -2.34 3.82 -3.27
CA VAL A 83 -1.13 4.61 -3.05
C VAL A 83 0.08 3.75 -3.39
N GLU A 84 0.90 4.22 -4.32
CA GLU A 84 2.19 3.63 -4.64
C GLU A 84 3.28 4.21 -3.73
N CYS A 85 4.11 3.34 -3.18
CA CYS A 85 5.30 3.72 -2.46
C CYS A 85 6.52 3.01 -3.05
N LYS A 86 7.57 3.77 -3.41
CA LYS A 86 8.89 3.24 -3.69
C LYS A 86 9.72 3.25 -2.42
N ARG A 87 10.02 2.08 -1.88
CA ARG A 87 10.46 1.92 -0.49
C ARG A 87 9.46 2.65 0.42
N VAL A 88 9.91 3.58 1.27
CA VAL A 88 9.04 4.30 2.23
C VAL A 88 8.45 5.60 1.68
N HIS A 89 8.79 6.00 0.45
CA HIS A 89 8.36 7.26 -0.12
C HIS A 89 7.19 7.05 -1.07
N ARG A 90 6.15 7.87 -0.93
CA ARG A 90 5.01 7.88 -1.86
C ARG A 90 5.48 8.36 -3.22
N SER A 91 5.21 7.58 -4.26
CA SER A 91 5.57 7.88 -5.64
C SER A 91 4.37 8.29 -6.51
N GLY A 92 3.15 7.86 -6.15
CA GLY A 92 1.94 8.25 -6.86
C GLY A 92 0.67 7.63 -6.31
N VAL A 93 -0.46 7.92 -6.97
CA VAL A 93 -1.79 7.42 -6.59
C VAL A 93 -2.55 7.02 -7.85
N TYR A 94 -3.02 5.77 -7.92
CA TYR A 94 -3.96 5.31 -8.93
C TYR A 94 -5.38 5.52 -8.39
N GLY A 95 -6.22 6.27 -9.11
CA GLY A 95 -7.54 6.65 -8.60
C GLY A 95 -8.51 7.13 -9.67
N GLY A 96 -9.75 7.38 -9.25
CA GLY A 96 -10.80 7.94 -10.11
C GLY A 96 -11.64 6.94 -10.91
N VAL A 97 -11.37 5.64 -10.80
CA VAL A 97 -12.12 4.58 -11.53
C VAL A 97 -13.19 3.91 -10.66
N HIS A 98 -12.85 3.63 -9.41
CA HIS A 98 -13.74 2.93 -8.47
C HIS A 98 -14.68 3.92 -7.78
N SER A 99 -15.96 3.58 -7.73
CA SER A 99 -16.95 4.31 -6.93
C SER A 99 -17.11 3.74 -5.51
N ALA A 100 -16.59 2.54 -5.26
CA ALA A 100 -16.57 1.89 -3.95
C ALA A 100 -15.13 1.52 -3.52
N PRO A 101 -14.90 1.11 -2.26
CA PRO A 101 -13.57 0.73 -1.81
C PRO A 101 -12.97 -0.44 -2.60
N ILE A 102 -11.68 -0.36 -2.88
CA ILE A 102 -10.89 -1.45 -3.46
C ILE A 102 -10.80 -2.58 -2.43
N VAL A 103 -11.01 -3.81 -2.90
CA VAL A 103 -11.02 -5.05 -2.09
C VAL A 103 -9.88 -5.99 -2.44
N SER A 104 -9.28 -5.88 -3.62
CA SER A 104 -8.15 -6.73 -4.02
C SER A 104 -7.21 -6.01 -4.99
N LEU A 105 -5.93 -6.38 -4.92
CA LEU A 105 -4.85 -5.92 -5.79
C LEU A 105 -4.08 -7.14 -6.33
N LEU A 106 -3.68 -7.08 -7.58
CA LEU A 106 -2.78 -8.08 -8.18
C LEU A 106 -1.77 -7.39 -9.09
N VAL A 107 -0.50 -7.78 -9.01
CA VAL A 107 0.51 -7.37 -9.99
C VAL A 107 0.68 -8.49 -11.00
N LEU A 108 0.56 -8.15 -12.29
CA LEU A 108 0.78 -9.04 -13.42
C LEU A 108 1.72 -8.37 -14.42
N GLY A 109 2.96 -8.85 -14.51
CA GLY A 109 3.97 -8.22 -15.38
C GLY A 109 4.21 -6.76 -15.00
N ASP A 110 4.00 -5.83 -15.92
CA ASP A 110 4.04 -4.37 -15.69
C ASP A 110 2.67 -3.73 -15.42
N MET A 111 1.63 -4.55 -15.23
CA MET A 111 0.30 -4.10 -14.86
C MET A 111 0.02 -4.27 -13.36
N LEU A 112 -0.71 -3.32 -12.82
CA LEU A 112 -1.41 -3.40 -11.55
C LEU A 112 -2.89 -3.58 -11.84
N LEU A 113 -3.51 -4.62 -11.30
CA LEU A 113 -4.95 -4.86 -11.36
C LEU A 113 -5.58 -4.45 -10.03
N THR A 114 -6.73 -3.80 -10.12
CA THR A 114 -7.50 -3.30 -8.96
C THR A 114 -8.95 -3.75 -9.07
N LEU A 115 -9.47 -4.40 -8.03
CA LEU A 115 -10.87 -4.83 -7.96
C LEU A 115 -11.61 -4.02 -6.89
N GLY A 116 -12.65 -3.31 -7.27
CA GLY A 116 -13.53 -2.55 -6.39
C GLY A 116 -14.69 -3.39 -5.85
N ALA A 117 -15.23 -3.00 -4.70
CA ALA A 117 -16.49 -3.54 -4.18
C ALA A 117 -17.71 -3.14 -5.05
N ASP A 118 -17.52 -2.25 -6.02
CA ASP A 118 -18.49 -1.89 -7.06
C ASP A 118 -18.51 -2.89 -8.22
N GLY A 119 -17.71 -3.97 -8.13
CA GLY A 119 -17.62 -5.01 -9.16
C GLY A 119 -16.73 -4.63 -10.34
N LYS A 120 -16.05 -3.47 -10.30
CA LYS A 120 -15.17 -3.04 -11.39
C LYS A 120 -13.76 -3.60 -11.21
N LEU A 121 -13.25 -4.21 -12.27
CA LEU A 121 -11.83 -4.54 -12.42
C LEU A 121 -11.19 -3.49 -13.34
N ALA A 122 -10.10 -2.88 -12.89
CA ALA A 122 -9.33 -1.95 -13.71
C ALA A 122 -7.86 -2.38 -13.75
N ALA A 123 -7.28 -2.39 -14.96
CA ALA A 123 -5.86 -2.63 -15.17
C ALA A 123 -5.13 -1.31 -15.33
N TRP A 124 -3.93 -1.18 -14.77
CA TRP A 124 -3.13 0.03 -14.81
C TRP A 124 -1.72 -0.34 -15.22
N ARG A 125 -1.10 0.43 -16.11
CA ARG A 125 0.34 0.32 -16.30
C ARG A 125 1.05 0.94 -15.10
N ILE A 126 1.99 0.22 -14.49
CA ILE A 126 2.72 0.70 -13.31
C ILE A 126 3.51 1.96 -13.68
N GLY A 127 3.33 3.02 -12.89
CA GLY A 127 3.87 4.37 -13.11
C GLY A 127 2.94 5.29 -13.91
N SER A 128 1.87 4.76 -14.52
CA SER A 128 0.87 5.52 -15.28
C SER A 128 -0.40 5.74 -14.44
N TYR A 129 -0.42 6.84 -13.70
CA TYR A 129 -1.48 7.12 -12.70
C TYR A 129 -2.80 7.65 -13.28
N ALA A 130 -2.78 8.18 -14.51
CA ALA A 130 -3.88 9.00 -15.03
C ALA A 130 -4.99 8.21 -15.74
N LYS A 131 -4.72 7.00 -16.25
CA LYS A 131 -5.70 6.21 -16.99
C LYS A 131 -5.46 4.70 -16.81
N PRO A 132 -6.49 3.91 -16.48
CA PRO A 132 -6.39 2.47 -16.61
C PRO A 132 -6.27 2.06 -18.09
N GLU A 133 -5.63 0.92 -18.35
CA GLU A 133 -5.63 0.24 -19.64
C GLU A 133 -6.91 -0.61 -19.75
N ALA A 134 -7.73 -0.30 -20.77
CA ALA A 134 -9.00 -0.95 -21.18
C ALA A 134 -10.11 -1.05 -20.12
#